data_AF-X1C597-F1
#
_entry.id   AF-X1C597-F1
#
_cell.length_a   1.000
_cell.length_b   1.000
_cell.length_c   1.000
_cell.angle_alpha   90.00
_cell.angle_beta   90.00
_cell.angle_gamma   90.00
#
_symmetry.space_group_name_H-M   'P 1'
#
loop_
_entity.id
_entity.type
_entity.pdbx_description
1 polymer ?
#
loop_
_entity_poly.entity_id
_entity_poly.type
_entity_poly.pdbx_seq_one_letter_code
_entity_poly.pdbx_strand_id
1 'polypeptide(L)'
;MIEESKKLIESMGIPIIQASSEGEAQSAYMVEVGDAWACASQDYDTLLFGGERLLRNFAINRSKKVRDTTVTLDIEYVSLSKFLKNLEINREQLVEMGILIGTDFFQQLQYNHLFECLIFPLFLDQF
;
A
#
# COMPACT_ATOMS: atom_id res chain seq x y z
N MET A 1 3.44 22.91 5.09
CA MET A 1 2.76 21.60 5.06
C MET A 1 3.51 20.54 5.86
N ILE A 2 4.61 19.93 5.41
CA ILE A 2 5.26 18.81 6.14
C ILE A 2 5.70 19.21 7.56
N GLU A 3 6.42 20.32 7.70
CA GLU A 3 6.94 20.80 8.99
C GLU A 3 5.81 21.17 9.97
N GLU A 4 4.72 21.74 9.47
CA GLU A 4 3.54 22.09 10.27
C GLU A 4 2.79 20.84 10.72
N SER A 5 2.65 19.84 9.84
CA SER A 5 2.07 18.55 10.19
C SER A 5 2.88 17.84 11.27
N LYS A 6 4.22 17.86 11.18
CA LYS A 6 5.08 17.29 12.22
C LYS A 6 4.85 17.96 13.58
N LYS A 7 4.90 19.29 13.63
CA LYS A 7 4.64 20.05 14.86
C LYS A 7 3.27 19.76 15.46
N LEU A 8 2.24 19.62 14.62
CA LEU A 8 0.90 19.28 15.08
C LEU A 8 0.85 17.88 15.72
N ILE A 9 1.39 16.87 15.04
CA ILE A 9 1.38 15.48 15.51
C ILE A 9 2.23 15.33 16.78
N GLU A 10 3.39 15.99 16.84
CA GLU A 10 4.23 16.07 18.05
C GLU A 10 3.49 16.74 19.21
N SER A 11 2.75 17.83 18.95
CA SER A 11 1.94 18.52 19.97
C SER A 11 0.78 17.65 20.47
N MET A 12 0.32 16.68 19.69
CA MET A 12 -0.67 15.68 20.11
C MET A 12 -0.07 14.51 20.90
N GLY A 13 1.27 14.46 21.06
CA GLY A 13 1.98 13.39 21.76
C GLY A 13 2.11 12.09 20.96
N ILE A 14 1.95 12.15 19.63
CA ILE A 14 2.06 10.98 18.74
C ILE A 14 3.50 10.92 18.19
N PRO A 15 4.18 9.76 18.26
CA PRO A 15 5.55 9.64 17.75
C PRO A 15 5.60 9.76 16.23
N ILE A 16 6.67 10.40 15.73
CA ILE A 16 6.97 10.53 14.31
C ILE A 16 8.36 9.96 14.05
N ILE A 17 8.49 9.20 12.98
CA ILE A 17 9.77 8.65 12.52
C ILE A 17 10.09 9.27 11.17
N GLN A 18 11.27 9.88 11.06
CA GLN A 18 11.78 10.39 9.80
C GLN A 18 12.49 9.24 9.07
N ALA A 19 11.88 8.75 7.99
CA ALA A 19 12.53 7.82 7.08
C ALA A 19 13.77 8.45 6.43
N SER A 20 14.79 7.64 6.16
CA SER A 20 15.99 8.07 5.42
C SER A 20 15.74 8.28 3.93
N SER A 21 14.73 7.59 3.38
CA SER A 21 14.28 7.69 1.99
C SER A 21 12.75 7.59 1.96
N GLU A 22 12.19 6.45 1.51
CA GLU A 22 10.74 6.28 1.37
C GLU A 22 10.04 5.97 2.70
N GLY A 23 8.91 6.65 2.92
CA GLY A 23 8.07 6.42 4.09
C GLY A 23 7.46 5.01 4.12
N GLU A 24 7.08 4.48 2.95
CA GLU A 24 6.49 3.14 2.83
C GLU A 24 7.52 2.06 3.17
N ALA A 25 8.75 2.20 2.67
CA ALA A 25 9.86 1.30 2.99
C ALA A 25 10.18 1.30 4.48
N GLN A 26 10.22 2.48 5.11
CA GLN A 26 10.44 2.59 6.55
C GLN A 26 9.29 1.92 7.34
N SER A 27 8.04 2.09 6.91
CA SER A 27 6.89 1.46 7.56
C SER A 27 6.92 -0.06 7.45
N ALA A 28 7.27 -0.60 6.27
CA ALA A 28 7.42 -2.03 6.03
C ALA A 28 8.51 -2.63 6.93
N TYR A 29 9.67 -1.96 7.01
CA TYR A 29 10.77 -2.38 7.88
C TYR A 29 10.36 -2.42 9.36
N MET A 30 9.60 -1.42 9.85
CA MET A 30 9.11 -1.43 11.22
C MET A 30 8.17 -2.59 11.53
N VAL A 31 7.35 -3.00 10.57
CA VAL A 31 6.49 -4.19 10.71
C VAL A 31 7.32 -5.47 10.70
N GLU A 32 8.36 -5.53 9.85
CA GLU A 32 9.29 -6.67 9.76
C GLU A 32 10.06 -6.89 11.07
N VAL A 33 10.58 -5.84 11.70
CA VAL A 33 11.34 -5.95 12.96
C VAL A 33 10.45 -6.05 14.21
N GLY A 34 9.13 -5.90 14.05
CA GLY A 34 8.15 -6.05 15.13
C GLY A 34 7.84 -4.78 15.94
N ASP A 35 8.32 -3.62 15.51
CA ASP A 35 8.02 -2.31 16.12
C ASP A 35 6.58 -1.84 15.85
N ALA A 36 5.95 -2.36 14.78
CA ALA A 36 4.57 -2.09 14.43
C ALA A 36 3.82 -3.37 14.01
N TRP A 37 2.49 -3.37 14.13
CA TRP A 37 1.67 -4.52 13.71
C TRP A 37 1.32 -4.51 12.22
N ALA A 38 1.11 -3.35 11.61
CA ALA A 38 0.77 -3.24 10.19
C ALA A 38 1.15 -1.86 9.66
N CYS A 39 1.37 -1.77 8.35
CA CYS A 39 1.46 -0.52 7.62
C CYS A 39 0.05 -0.02 7.32
N ALA A 40 -0.16 1.29 7.36
CA ALA A 40 -1.41 1.92 6.92
C ALA A 40 -1.12 2.84 5.74
N SER A 41 -1.45 2.40 4.52
CA SER A 41 -1.29 3.17 3.28
C SER A 41 -2.42 2.86 2.30
N GLN A 42 -2.63 3.74 1.32
CA GLN A 42 -3.51 3.45 0.19
C GLN A 42 -2.76 2.73 -0.94
N ASP A 43 -1.45 2.94 -1.02
CA ASP A 43 -0.59 2.44 -2.08
C ASP A 43 -0.08 1.03 -1.77
N TYR A 44 0.23 0.30 -2.84
CA TYR A 44 0.68 -1.08 -2.76
C TYR A 44 2.21 -1.21 -2.70
N ASP A 45 2.95 -0.11 -2.81
CA ASP A 45 4.42 -0.10 -2.79
C ASP A 45 4.97 -0.68 -1.49
N THR A 46 4.25 -0.49 -0.40
CA THR A 46 4.49 -1.12 0.89
C THR A 46 4.66 -2.64 0.78
N LEU A 47 3.86 -3.32 -0.06
CA LEU A 47 3.99 -4.77 -0.29
C LEU A 47 5.28 -5.11 -1.05
N LEU A 48 5.69 -4.25 -2.00
CA LEU A 48 6.95 -4.40 -2.74
C LEU A 48 8.16 -4.27 -1.79
N PHE A 49 8.08 -3.34 -0.84
CA PHE A 49 9.08 -3.18 0.23
C PHE A 49 9.04 -4.30 1.27
N GLY A 50 8.04 -5.19 1.25
CA GLY A 50 7.96 -6.35 2.14
C GLY A 50 7.05 -6.16 3.36
N GLY A 51 6.20 -5.14 3.38
CA GLY A 51 5.23 -4.93 4.45
C GLY A 51 4.25 -6.10 4.54
N GLU A 52 4.39 -6.94 5.57
CA GLU A 52 3.64 -8.20 5.70
C GLU A 52 2.12 -8.01 5.82
N ARG A 53 1.73 -6.86 6.39
CA ARG A 53 0.37 -6.53 6.83
C ARG A 53 0.09 -5.09 6.43
N LEU A 54 -0.80 -4.89 5.45
CA LEU A 54 -1.20 -3.58 4.96
C LEU A 54 -2.69 -3.32 5.28
N LEU A 55 -2.98 -2.16 5.84
CA LEU A 55 -4.33 -1.65 6.09
C LEU A 55 -4.63 -0.48 5.14
N ARG A 56 -5.59 -0.68 4.24
CA ARG A 56 -6.09 0.39 3.35
C ARG A 56 -7.37 1.00 3.89
N ASN A 57 -7.74 2.15 3.36
CA ASN A 57 -8.87 2.98 3.85
C ASN A 57 -8.79 3.41 5.34
N PHE A 58 -7.66 3.22 6.03
CA PHE A 58 -7.54 3.50 7.47
C PHE A 58 -7.77 4.97 7.84
N ALA A 59 -7.20 5.90 7.06
CA ALA A 59 -7.30 7.34 7.28
C ALA A 59 -8.43 8.02 6.49
N ILE A 60 -9.27 7.25 5.78
CA ILE A 60 -10.34 7.79 4.93
C ILE A 60 -11.64 7.89 5.74
N ASN A 61 -12.44 8.92 5.46
CA ASN A 61 -13.79 9.04 6.00
C ASN A 61 -14.64 7.83 5.56
N ARG A 62 -15.13 7.07 6.55
CA ARG A 62 -15.91 5.85 6.34
C ARG A 62 -17.19 6.03 5.54
N SER A 63 -17.74 7.23 5.44
CA SER A 63 -18.92 7.53 4.63
C SER A 63 -18.61 8.63 3.62
N LYS A 64 -18.69 8.33 2.34
CA LYS A 64 -18.64 9.31 1.26
C LYS A 64 -19.99 9.36 0.56
N LYS A 65 -20.62 10.54 0.55
CA LYS A 65 -21.84 10.75 -0.23
C LYS A 65 -21.43 10.90 -1.69
N VAL A 66 -21.86 9.95 -2.53
CA VAL A 66 -21.67 9.97 -3.97
C VAL A 66 -23.06 10.11 -4.58
N ARG A 67 -23.38 11.32 -5.06
CA ARG A 67 -24.72 11.69 -5.55
C ARG A 67 -25.79 11.46 -4.46
N ASP A 68 -26.79 10.61 -4.73
CA ASP A 68 -27.87 10.27 -3.80
C ASP A 68 -27.60 9.01 -2.96
N THR A 69 -26.40 8.43 -3.06
CA THR A 69 -26.05 7.20 -2.34
C THR A 69 -24.88 7.45 -1.40
N THR A 70 -24.97 6.91 -0.19
CA THR A 70 -23.84 6.87 0.75
C THR A 70 -23.07 5.59 0.49
N VAL A 71 -21.81 5.73 0.10
CA VAL A 71 -20.88 4.60 0.01
C VAL A 71 -20.11 4.53 1.32
N THR A 72 -20.14 3.36 1.95
CA THR A 72 -19.35 3.07 3.14
C THR A 72 -18.05 2.41 2.70
N LEU A 73 -16.90 2.95 3.11
CA LEU A 73 -15.60 2.36 2.86
C LEU A 73 -15.12 1.68 4.14
N ASP A 74 -15.04 0.35 4.10
CA ASP A 74 -14.47 -0.44 5.18
C ASP A 74 -12.94 -0.47 5.11
N ILE A 75 -12.31 -0.75 6.25
CA ILE A 75 -10.86 -0.95 6.31
C ILE A 75 -10.55 -2.26 5.60
N GLU A 76 -9.72 -2.19 4.57
CA GLU A 76 -9.27 -3.36 3.83
C GLU A 76 -7.96 -3.86 4.45
N TYR A 77 -7.85 -5.16 4.63
CA TYR A 77 -6.66 -5.81 5.14
C TYR A 77 -6.03 -6.69 4.06
N VAL A 78 -4.76 -6.43 3.77
CA VAL A 78 -3.96 -7.21 2.82
C VAL A 78 -2.81 -7.89 3.57
N SER A 79 -2.70 -9.20 3.38
CA SER A 79 -1.61 -10.01 3.91
C SER A 79 -0.69 -10.38 2.76
N LEU A 80 0.58 -9.97 2.83
CA LEU A 80 1.56 -10.26 1.79
C LEU A 80 1.71 -11.77 1.56
N SER A 81 1.74 -12.57 2.63
CA SER A 81 1.88 -14.03 2.51
C SER A 81 0.69 -14.70 1.83
N LYS A 82 -0.54 -14.26 2.13
CA LYS A 82 -1.75 -14.75 1.43
C LYS A 82 -1.74 -14.30 -0.03
N PHE A 83 -1.38 -13.04 -0.27
CA PHE A 83 -1.33 -12.46 -1.60
C PHE A 83 -0.34 -13.21 -2.52
N LEU A 84 0.90 -13.41 -2.05
CA LEU A 84 1.93 -14.19 -2.76
C LEU A 84 1.50 -15.64 -2.98
N LYS A 85 0.90 -16.28 -1.95
CA LYS A 85 0.41 -17.66 -2.05
C LYS A 85 -0.69 -17.82 -3.10
N ASN A 86 -1.63 -16.88 -3.17
CA ASN A 86 -2.75 -16.94 -4.11
C ASN A 86 -2.29 -16.75 -5.56
N LEU A 87 -1.21 -15.98 -5.77
CA LEU A 87 -0.61 -15.76 -7.09
C LEU A 87 0.45 -16.80 -7.45
N GLU A 88 0.83 -17.68 -6.51
CA GLU A 88 1.90 -18.67 -6.67
C GLU A 88 3.25 -18.04 -7.06
N ILE A 89 3.54 -16.85 -6.55
CA ILE A 89 4.79 -16.12 -6.78
C ILE A 89 5.56 -15.87 -5.48
N ASN A 90 6.85 -15.56 -5.62
CA ASN A 90 7.66 -15.03 -4.52
C ASN A 90 7.67 -13.47 -4.55
N ARG A 91 8.26 -12.87 -3.52
CA ARG A 91 8.32 -11.40 -3.40
C ARG A 91 9.18 -10.75 -4.50
N GLU A 92 10.25 -11.40 -4.94
CA GLU A 92 11.10 -10.87 -6.02
C GLU A 92 10.30 -10.76 -7.32
N GLN A 93 9.51 -11.78 -7.66
CA GLN A 93 8.61 -11.77 -8.80
C GLN A 93 7.52 -10.70 -8.67
N LEU A 94 7.01 -10.45 -7.45
CA LEU A 94 6.08 -9.34 -7.23
C LEU A 94 6.73 -7.98 -7.51
N VAL A 95 8.00 -7.79 -7.13
CA VAL A 95 8.77 -6.56 -7.43
C VAL A 95 9.03 -6.45 -8.94
N GLU A 96 9.42 -7.54 -9.60
CA GLU A 96 9.59 -7.59 -11.06
C GLU A 96 8.29 -7.21 -11.78
N MET A 97 7.15 -7.76 -11.33
CA MET A 97 5.84 -7.38 -11.81
C MET A 97 5.63 -5.89 -11.62
N GLY A 98 5.83 -5.34 -10.41
CA GLY A 98 5.75 -3.91 -10.10
C GLY A 98 6.50 -3.05 -11.11
N ILE A 99 7.77 -3.38 -11.37
CA ILE A 99 8.61 -2.67 -12.35
C ILE A 99 7.99 -2.73 -13.76
N LEU A 100 7.44 -3.88 -14.18
CA LEU A 100 6.79 -4.04 -15.48
C LEU A 100 5.45 -3.29 -15.58
N ILE A 101 4.66 -3.23 -14.49
CA ILE A 101 3.43 -2.41 -14.40
C ILE A 101 3.78 -0.93 -14.51
N GLY A 102 5.00 -0.56 -14.15
CA GLY A 102 5.40 0.80 -13.86
C GLY A 102 5.23 1.09 -12.38
N THR A 103 6.29 1.67 -11.83
CA THR A 103 6.34 2.20 -10.46
C THR A 103 6.68 3.68 -10.53
N ASP A 104 6.59 4.39 -9.41
CA ASP A 104 7.04 5.78 -9.34
C ASP A 104 8.51 5.97 -9.76
N PHE A 105 9.32 4.89 -9.69
CA PHE A 105 10.72 4.88 -10.10
C PHE A 105 10.94 4.61 -11.60
N PHE A 106 10.00 3.91 -12.25
CA PHE A 106 10.12 3.50 -13.66
C PHE A 106 8.80 3.74 -14.39
N GLN A 107 8.81 4.73 -15.28
CA GLN A 107 7.68 5.00 -16.16
C GLN A 107 7.44 3.79 -17.09
N GLN A 108 6.19 3.32 -17.15
CA GLN A 108 5.75 2.12 -17.88
C GLN A 108 6.47 1.85 -19.20
N LEU A 109 6.91 0.60 -19.41
CA LEU A 109 7.16 0.08 -20.75
C LEU A 109 5.79 -0.05 -21.46
N GLN A 110 5.65 0.45 -22.69
CA GLN A 110 4.40 0.43 -23.48
C GLN A 110 3.88 -1.01 -23.79
N TYR A 111 3.33 -1.72 -22.80
CA TYR A 111 2.66 -3.01 -22.98
C TYR A 111 1.29 -3.05 -22.27
N ASN A 112 0.48 -2.01 -22.51
CA ASN A 112 -0.84 -1.83 -21.89
C ASN A 112 -1.82 -3.00 -22.13
N HIS A 113 -1.70 -3.72 -23.25
CA HIS A 113 -2.75 -4.66 -23.67
C HIS A 113 -2.67 -6.05 -23.01
N LEU A 114 -1.49 -6.49 -22.57
CA LEU A 114 -1.35 -7.75 -21.81
C LEU A 114 -1.67 -7.54 -20.32
N PHE A 115 -1.54 -6.30 -19.85
CA PHE A 115 -1.65 -5.92 -18.44
C PHE A 115 -3.11 -5.88 -17.94
N GLU A 116 -3.99 -5.21 -18.68
CA GLU A 116 -5.43 -5.14 -18.36
C GLU A 116 -6.12 -6.52 -18.45
N CYS A 117 -5.63 -7.40 -19.32
CA CYS A 117 -6.30 -8.68 -19.58
C CYS A 117 -5.92 -9.81 -18.61
N LEU A 118 -4.73 -9.75 -17.98
CA LEU A 118 -4.22 -10.87 -17.19
C LEU A 118 -4.00 -10.52 -15.71
N ILE A 119 -3.43 -9.35 -15.40
CA ILE A 119 -3.04 -9.04 -14.02
C ILE A 119 -4.13 -8.28 -13.29
N PHE A 120 -4.78 -7.32 -13.94
CA PHE A 120 -5.84 -6.52 -13.33
C PHE A 120 -7.05 -7.34 -12.81
N PRO A 121 -7.54 -8.37 -13.54
CA PRO A 121 -8.60 -9.24 -13.03
C PRO A 121 -8.14 -10.12 -11.86
N LEU A 122 -6.92 -10.64 -11.92
CA LEU A 122 -6.30 -11.44 -10.84
C LEU A 122 -6.08 -10.63 -9.55
N PHE A 123 -5.88 -9.32 -9.68
CA PHE A 123 -5.76 -8.39 -8.56
C PHE A 123 -7.12 -8.00 -7.98
N LEU A 124 -8.15 -7.82 -8.83
CA LEU A 124 -9.50 -7.44 -8.42
C LEU A 124 -10.32 -8.60 -7.84
N ASP A 125 -10.15 -9.83 -8.35
CA ASP A 125 -10.90 -11.01 -7.86
C ASP A 125 -10.49 -11.46 -6.44
N GLN A 126 -9.50 -10.80 -5.82
CA GLN A 126 -9.10 -11.02 -4.43
C GLN A 126 -9.71 -10.01 -3.45
N PHE A 127 -10.57 -9.08 -3.90
CA PHE A 127 -11.23 -8.05 -3.08
C PHE A 127 -12.75 -8.09 -3.21
#